data_AF-A0A518V360-F1
#
_entry.id   AF-A0A518V360-F1
#
_cell.length_a   1.000
_cell.length_b   1.000
_cell.length_c   1.000
_cell.angle_alpha   90.00
_cell.angle_beta   90.00
_cell.angle_gamma   90.00
#
_symmetry.space_group_name_H-M   'P 1'
#
loop_
_entity.id
_entity.type
_entity.pdbx_description
1 polymer ?
#
loop_
_entity_poly.entity_id
_entity_poly.type
_entity_poly.pdbx_seq_one_letter_code
_entity_poly.pdbx_strand_id
1 'polypeptide(L)'
;MNKIEINNSLVMLKRETRKFVEDLSLSQKEDLLLYSEYSLRIHETLTRLLFFASLQKDGEETIREGMELAESRGEGVSNIFIETLEVVKNLKTYNPLNFFVALRLYERKRKKIRHKYSILYRELCQLQKRYGELNDTVKNKRDSFSKRVEEDIFSDNLCIEECKSSIDLGEVSFGEQIRVWFAFYRMKKTDFLSLITLEKQKYYVDGEPNHTNKTIEKIPDEMDYEAFQQAVFVEKIEQDNDSYLFDQFMSEVMEYMDRNPGGMSNMFKEVFGNVPTYNVSTDEFGRLTEVRPTKPALKVVSNKREGAES
;
A
#
# COMPACT_ATOMS: atom_id res chain seq x y z
N MET A 1 -33.73 1.10 25.14
CA MET A 1 -34.10 2.42 24.61
C MET A 1 -35.58 2.47 24.29
N ASN A 2 -36.25 3.56 24.62
CA ASN A 2 -37.63 3.83 24.21
C ASN A 2 -37.68 4.39 22.76
N LYS A 3 -38.87 4.53 22.18
CA LYS A 3 -39.04 4.98 20.78
C LYS A 3 -38.48 6.38 20.50
N ILE A 4 -38.57 7.29 21.48
CA ILE A 4 -38.06 8.66 21.34
C ILE A 4 -36.53 8.64 21.33
N GLU A 5 -35.90 7.89 22.22
CA GLU A 5 -34.44 7.72 22.29
C GLU A 5 -33.88 7.09 21.01
N ILE A 6 -34.56 6.06 20.47
CA ILE A 6 -34.17 5.40 19.22
C ILE A 6 -34.24 6.40 18.05
N ASN A 7 -35.35 7.12 17.94
CA ASN A 7 -35.53 8.09 16.86
C ASN A 7 -34.52 9.25 16.94
N ASN A 8 -34.25 9.75 18.14
CA ASN A 8 -33.23 10.79 18.34
C ASN A 8 -31.83 10.30 17.95
N SER A 9 -31.48 9.06 18.32
CA SER A 9 -30.19 8.45 17.98
C SER A 9 -30.05 8.26 16.47
N LEU A 10 -31.11 7.78 15.80
CA LEU A 10 -31.15 7.64 14.36
C LEU A 10 -30.98 8.99 13.64
N VAL A 11 -31.68 10.03 14.10
CA VAL A 11 -31.56 11.38 13.54
C VAL A 11 -30.15 11.94 13.69
N MET A 12 -29.52 11.73 14.84
CA MET A 12 -28.12 12.15 15.08
C MET A 12 -27.15 11.41 14.16
N LEU A 13 -27.27 10.08 14.06
CA LEU A 13 -26.43 9.29 13.16
C LEU A 13 -26.61 9.71 11.70
N LYS A 14 -27.86 9.87 11.24
CA LYS A 14 -28.16 10.37 9.88
C LYS A 14 -27.53 11.73 9.60
N ARG A 15 -27.55 12.63 10.57
CA ARG A 15 -26.92 13.95 10.45
C ARG A 15 -25.40 13.83 10.33
N GLU A 16 -24.78 12.99 11.13
CA GLU A 16 -23.34 12.73 11.07
C GLU A 16 -22.93 12.09 9.73
N THR A 17 -23.66 11.06 9.28
CA THR A 17 -23.46 10.41 7.97
C THR A 17 -23.55 11.41 6.83
N ARG A 18 -24.61 12.23 6.81
CA ARG A 18 -24.80 13.23 5.75
C ARG A 18 -23.65 14.25 5.73
N LYS A 19 -23.29 14.78 6.89
CA LYS A 19 -22.18 15.74 7.00
C LYS A 19 -20.88 15.11 6.48
N PHE A 20 -20.61 13.87 6.86
CA PHE A 20 -19.43 13.14 6.39
C PHE A 20 -19.42 13.00 4.86
N VAL A 21 -20.54 12.58 4.25
CA VAL A 21 -20.67 12.42 2.80
C VAL A 21 -20.45 13.76 2.07
N GLU A 22 -21.02 14.85 2.59
CA GLU A 22 -20.83 16.20 2.05
C GLU A 22 -19.34 16.61 2.11
N ASP A 23 -18.71 16.48 3.27
CA ASP A 23 -17.30 16.83 3.49
C ASP A 23 -16.34 15.98 2.62
N LEU A 24 -16.65 14.69 2.47
CA LEU A 24 -15.89 13.77 1.61
C LEU A 24 -15.98 14.21 0.14
N SER A 25 -17.21 14.44 -0.36
CA SER A 25 -17.45 14.78 -1.78
C SER A 25 -16.71 16.04 -2.24
N LEU A 26 -16.54 17.02 -1.34
CA LEU A 26 -15.88 18.29 -1.63
C LEU A 26 -14.36 18.15 -1.80
N SER A 27 -13.71 17.33 -0.99
CA SER A 27 -12.24 17.24 -0.97
C SER A 27 -11.70 16.05 -1.75
N GLN A 28 -12.54 15.05 -2.03
CA GLN A 28 -12.05 13.76 -2.51
C GLN A 28 -11.50 13.80 -3.93
N LYS A 29 -12.21 14.50 -4.83
CA LYS A 29 -11.84 14.58 -6.24
C LYS A 29 -10.47 15.22 -6.44
N GLU A 30 -10.17 16.29 -5.70
CA GLU A 30 -8.89 16.99 -5.80
C GLU A 30 -7.74 16.12 -5.26
N ASP A 31 -7.92 15.49 -4.10
CA ASP A 31 -6.91 14.61 -3.52
C ASP A 31 -6.61 13.39 -4.41
N LEU A 32 -7.64 12.77 -5.01
CA LEU A 32 -7.47 11.65 -5.95
C LEU A 32 -6.68 12.06 -7.19
N LEU A 33 -6.97 13.27 -7.73
CA LEU A 33 -6.24 13.81 -8.86
C LEU A 33 -4.78 14.05 -8.50
N LEU A 34 -4.50 14.69 -7.36
CA LEU A 34 -3.14 14.95 -6.88
C LEU A 34 -2.39 13.64 -6.61
N TYR A 35 -3.04 12.64 -6.00
CA TYR A 35 -2.45 11.34 -5.72
C TYR A 35 -2.02 10.63 -7.02
N SER A 36 -2.87 10.68 -8.04
CA SER A 36 -2.60 10.14 -9.37
C SER A 36 -1.49 10.91 -10.07
N GLU A 37 -1.52 12.26 -10.02
CA GLU A 37 -0.47 13.10 -10.60
C GLU A 37 0.88 12.80 -9.96
N TYR A 38 0.96 12.70 -8.64
CA TYR A 38 2.21 12.37 -7.95
C TYR A 38 2.77 11.01 -8.36
N SER A 39 1.89 10.03 -8.58
CA SER A 39 2.29 8.71 -9.08
C SER A 39 2.86 8.81 -10.51
N LEU A 40 2.19 9.59 -11.36
CA LEU A 40 2.63 9.86 -12.73
C LEU A 40 3.99 10.57 -12.74
N ARG A 41 4.21 11.58 -11.89
CA ARG A 41 5.49 12.29 -11.79
C ARG A 41 6.65 11.38 -11.43
N ILE A 42 6.43 10.40 -10.54
CA ILE A 42 7.45 9.39 -10.21
C ILE A 42 7.75 8.55 -11.45
N HIS A 43 6.73 8.00 -12.09
CA HIS A 43 6.89 7.17 -13.28
C HIS A 43 7.59 7.92 -14.44
N GLU A 44 7.20 9.17 -14.70
CA GLU A 44 7.82 10.04 -15.72
C GLU A 44 9.33 10.17 -15.54
N THR A 45 9.83 10.22 -14.30
CA THR A 45 11.28 10.34 -14.07
C THR A 45 12.07 9.09 -14.45
N LEU A 46 11.54 7.89 -14.18
CA LEU A 46 12.18 6.67 -14.67
C LEU A 46 12.05 6.55 -16.19
N THR A 47 10.87 6.82 -16.74
CA THR A 47 10.65 6.73 -18.19
C THR A 47 11.58 7.67 -18.95
N ARG A 48 11.75 8.92 -18.48
CA ARG A 48 12.73 9.87 -19.05
C ARG A 48 14.16 9.36 -18.96
N LEU A 49 14.54 8.74 -17.85
CA LEU A 49 15.87 8.14 -17.68
C LEU A 49 16.13 7.03 -18.70
N LEU A 50 15.15 6.12 -18.89
CA LEU A 50 15.26 5.02 -19.84
C LEU A 50 15.35 5.54 -21.28
N PHE A 51 14.49 6.50 -21.66
CA PHE A 51 14.58 7.14 -22.97
C PHE A 51 15.90 7.86 -23.19
N PHE A 52 16.42 8.54 -22.17
CA PHE A 52 17.71 9.22 -22.26
C PHE A 52 18.83 8.21 -22.51
N ALA A 53 18.85 7.11 -21.76
CA ALA A 53 19.84 6.05 -21.92
C ALA A 53 19.75 5.40 -23.31
N SER A 54 18.54 5.07 -23.78
CA SER A 54 18.34 4.52 -25.12
C SER A 54 18.75 5.49 -26.23
N LEU A 55 18.43 6.79 -26.09
CA LEU A 55 18.83 7.80 -27.06
C LEU A 55 20.35 7.93 -27.18
N GLN A 56 21.07 7.85 -26.07
CA GLN A 56 22.54 7.91 -26.07
C GLN A 56 23.18 6.65 -26.68
N LYS A 57 22.52 5.50 -26.55
CA LYS A 57 23.06 4.20 -26.98
C LYS A 57 22.69 3.87 -28.43
N ASP A 58 21.42 4.00 -28.77
CA ASP A 58 20.81 3.47 -30.00
C ASP A 58 20.42 4.58 -30.98
N GLY A 59 20.31 5.83 -30.51
CA GLY A 59 19.92 6.99 -31.35
C GLY A 59 18.41 7.14 -31.52
N GLU A 60 17.98 8.32 -31.98
CA GLU A 60 16.55 8.66 -32.12
C GLU A 60 15.84 7.78 -33.17
N GLU A 61 16.50 7.51 -34.29
CA GLU A 61 15.90 6.79 -35.42
C GLU A 61 15.52 5.35 -35.02
N THR A 62 16.40 4.64 -34.33
CA THR A 62 16.14 3.26 -33.87
C THR A 62 14.99 3.20 -32.85
N ILE A 63 14.83 4.24 -32.03
CA ILE A 63 13.69 4.33 -31.10
C ILE A 63 12.39 4.55 -31.89
N ARG A 64 12.39 5.44 -32.88
CA ARG A 64 11.22 5.70 -33.74
C ARG A 64 10.83 4.47 -34.55
N GLU A 65 11.78 3.78 -35.17
CA GLU A 65 11.55 2.51 -35.88
C GLU A 65 10.93 1.45 -34.96
N GLY A 66 11.38 1.36 -33.70
CA GLY A 66 10.79 0.48 -32.70
C GLY A 66 9.34 0.83 -32.36
N MET A 67 9.02 2.12 -32.28
CA MET A 67 7.64 2.60 -32.06
C MET A 67 6.74 2.28 -33.25
N GLU A 68 7.18 2.57 -34.47
CA GLU A 68 6.44 2.25 -35.70
C GLU A 68 6.20 0.74 -35.83
N LEU A 69 7.19 -0.08 -35.47
CA LEU A 69 7.05 -1.53 -35.45
C LEU A 69 6.01 -2.00 -34.43
N ALA A 70 5.96 -1.40 -33.24
CA ALA A 70 4.95 -1.69 -32.22
C ALA A 70 3.53 -1.33 -32.74
N GLU A 71 3.37 -0.13 -33.32
CA GLU A 71 2.09 0.29 -33.92
C GLU A 71 1.65 -0.67 -35.04
N SER A 72 2.58 -1.12 -35.88
CA SER A 72 2.30 -2.07 -36.95
C SER A 72 1.84 -3.45 -36.45
N ARG A 73 2.16 -3.78 -35.18
CA ARG A 73 1.70 -4.99 -34.48
C ARG A 73 0.38 -4.79 -33.74
N GLY A 74 -0.21 -3.61 -33.82
CA GLY A 74 -1.41 -3.24 -33.06
C GLY A 74 -1.11 -2.92 -31.59
N GLU A 75 0.15 -2.79 -31.20
CA GLU A 75 0.55 -2.31 -29.89
C GLU A 75 0.46 -0.78 -29.90
N GLY A 76 -0.51 -0.21 -29.17
CA GLY A 76 -0.71 1.23 -29.14
C GLY A 76 0.50 1.95 -28.52
N VAL A 77 1.18 2.79 -29.29
CA VAL A 77 2.17 3.71 -28.75
C VAL A 77 1.44 4.90 -28.16
N SER A 78 1.54 5.06 -26.84
CA SER A 78 0.86 6.16 -26.15
C SER A 78 1.52 7.50 -26.51
N ASN A 79 0.71 8.54 -26.76
CA ASN A 79 1.18 9.91 -27.00
C ASN A 79 2.16 10.39 -25.91
N ILE A 80 2.02 9.89 -24.67
CA ILE A 80 2.92 10.19 -23.55
C ILE A 80 4.37 9.76 -23.86
N PHE A 81 4.56 8.66 -24.59
CA PHE A 81 5.90 8.19 -24.99
C PHE A 81 6.54 9.13 -26.01
N ILE A 82 5.76 9.59 -26.99
CA ILE A 82 6.22 10.55 -28.01
C ILE A 82 6.59 11.88 -27.35
N GLU A 83 5.70 12.42 -26.50
CA GLU A 83 5.96 13.65 -25.75
C GLU A 83 7.19 13.53 -24.86
N THR A 84 7.39 12.38 -24.22
CA THR A 84 8.57 12.13 -23.39
C THR A 84 9.85 12.10 -24.21
N LEU A 85 9.84 11.44 -25.37
CA LEU A 85 10.98 11.42 -26.29
C LEU A 85 11.36 12.84 -26.74
N GLU A 86 10.38 13.64 -27.11
CA GLU A 86 10.55 15.04 -27.53
C GLU A 86 11.13 15.94 -26.43
N VAL A 87 10.76 15.69 -25.17
CA VAL A 87 11.37 16.38 -24.02
C VAL A 87 12.83 15.94 -23.84
N VAL A 88 13.09 14.64 -23.89
CA VAL A 88 14.40 14.08 -23.54
C VAL A 88 15.45 14.33 -24.63
N LYS A 89 15.08 14.34 -25.92
CA LYS A 89 16.04 14.54 -27.03
C LYS A 89 16.80 15.86 -26.95
N ASN A 90 16.22 16.86 -26.29
CA ASN A 90 16.82 18.19 -26.13
C ASN A 90 17.72 18.30 -24.89
N LEU A 91 17.79 17.25 -24.06
CA LEU A 91 18.61 17.25 -22.84
C LEU A 91 20.05 16.84 -23.17
N LYS A 92 21.01 17.60 -22.65
CA LYS A 92 22.45 17.25 -22.74
C LYS A 92 22.86 16.19 -21.73
N THR A 93 22.24 16.21 -20.55
CA THR A 93 22.56 15.33 -19.42
C THR A 93 21.29 15.05 -18.64
N TYR A 94 21.15 13.83 -18.14
CA TYR A 94 20.07 13.45 -17.24
C TYR A 94 20.66 12.75 -16.01
N ASN A 95 20.27 13.17 -14.80
CA ASN A 95 20.75 12.56 -13.57
C ASN A 95 19.89 11.32 -13.23
N PRO A 96 20.48 10.11 -13.17
CA PRO A 96 19.75 8.89 -12.80
C PRO A 96 19.06 8.99 -11.43
N LEU A 97 19.60 9.78 -10.49
CA LEU A 97 19.03 9.96 -9.15
C LEU A 97 17.72 10.76 -9.15
N ASN A 98 17.35 11.41 -10.25
CA ASN A 98 16.07 12.13 -10.37
C ASN A 98 14.87 11.24 -10.03
N PHE A 99 14.96 9.93 -10.36
CA PHE A 99 13.94 8.96 -9.98
C PHE A 99 13.77 8.86 -8.47
N PHE A 100 14.85 8.65 -7.71
CA PHE A 100 14.77 8.55 -6.25
C PHE A 100 14.40 9.88 -5.57
N VAL A 101 14.81 11.02 -6.15
CA VAL A 101 14.39 12.34 -5.67
C VAL A 101 12.88 12.52 -5.84
N ALA A 102 12.34 12.17 -7.01
CA ALA A 102 10.91 12.20 -7.26
C ALA A 102 10.16 11.23 -6.35
N LEU A 103 10.65 9.99 -6.22
CA LEU A 103 10.09 8.98 -5.33
C LEU A 103 9.98 9.52 -3.90
N ARG A 104 11.07 10.06 -3.33
CA ARG A 104 11.08 10.68 -1.99
C ARG A 104 10.05 11.80 -1.87
N LEU A 105 10.06 12.75 -2.80
CA LEU A 105 9.24 13.95 -2.71
C LEU A 105 7.75 13.62 -2.83
N TYR A 106 7.40 12.84 -3.85
CA TYR A 106 6.02 12.57 -4.22
C TYR A 106 5.41 11.46 -3.37
N GLU A 107 6.16 10.45 -2.93
CA GLU A 107 5.64 9.47 -1.95
C GLU A 107 5.28 10.13 -0.62
N ARG A 108 6.06 11.10 -0.14
CA ARG A 108 5.68 11.83 1.07
C ARG A 108 4.36 12.59 0.91
N LYS A 109 4.11 13.14 -0.27
CA LYS A 109 2.83 13.80 -0.57
C LYS A 109 1.70 12.79 -0.66
N ARG A 110 1.91 11.66 -1.36
CA ARG A 110 0.96 10.54 -1.42
C ARG A 110 0.64 9.97 -0.04
N LYS A 111 1.64 9.80 0.83
CA LYS A 111 1.49 9.31 2.21
C LYS A 111 0.62 10.24 3.07
N LYS A 112 0.72 11.56 2.90
CA LYS A 112 -0.18 12.52 3.58
C LYS A 112 -1.64 12.31 3.17
N ILE A 113 -1.88 12.11 1.87
CA ILE A 113 -3.21 11.82 1.33
C ILE A 113 -3.70 10.47 1.88
N ARG A 114 -2.91 9.39 1.77
CA ARG A 114 -3.24 8.07 2.37
C ARG A 114 -3.58 8.17 3.86
N HIS A 115 -2.81 8.93 4.62
CA HIS A 115 -3.05 9.10 6.05
C HIS A 115 -4.40 9.77 6.34
N LYS A 116 -4.75 10.84 5.59
CA LYS A 116 -6.06 11.48 5.67
C LYS A 116 -7.19 10.47 5.45
N TYR A 117 -7.12 9.68 4.38
CA TYR A 117 -8.16 8.69 4.08
C TYR A 117 -8.18 7.50 5.04
N SER A 118 -7.04 7.10 5.61
CA SER A 118 -7.00 6.09 6.66
C SER A 118 -7.75 6.54 7.92
N ILE A 119 -7.63 7.83 8.29
CA ILE A 119 -8.42 8.41 9.39
C ILE A 119 -9.91 8.38 9.05
N LEU A 120 -10.28 8.86 7.86
CA LEU A 120 -11.68 8.88 7.40
C LEU A 120 -12.30 7.47 7.36
N TYR A 121 -11.54 6.48 6.88
CA TYR A 121 -11.96 5.08 6.88
C TYR A 121 -12.27 4.58 8.31
N ARG A 122 -11.42 4.91 9.29
CA ARG A 122 -11.64 4.54 10.69
C ARG A 122 -12.89 5.22 11.27
N GLU A 123 -13.13 6.48 10.93
CA GLU A 123 -14.34 7.21 11.34
C GLU A 123 -15.61 6.55 10.76
N LEU A 124 -15.59 6.16 9.48
CA LEU A 124 -16.68 5.40 8.85
C LEU A 124 -16.93 4.06 9.55
N CYS A 125 -15.88 3.32 9.92
CA CYS A 125 -16.02 2.08 10.68
C CYS A 125 -16.64 2.32 12.08
N GLN A 126 -16.29 3.42 12.75
CA GLN A 126 -16.90 3.77 14.04
C GLN A 126 -18.38 4.15 13.88
N LEU A 127 -18.72 4.91 12.84
CA LEU A 127 -20.09 5.29 12.52
C LEU A 127 -20.93 4.05 12.22
N GLN A 128 -20.42 3.15 11.38
CA GLN A 128 -21.06 1.87 11.07
C GLN A 128 -21.31 1.02 12.31
N LYS A 129 -20.32 0.95 13.22
CA LYS A 129 -20.48 0.21 14.48
C LYS A 129 -21.63 0.78 15.32
N ARG A 130 -21.77 2.11 15.39
CA ARG A 130 -22.88 2.77 16.11
C ARG A 130 -24.24 2.49 15.47
N TYR A 131 -24.30 2.41 14.14
CA TYR A 131 -25.49 1.93 13.43
C TYR A 131 -25.83 0.49 13.80
N GLY A 132 -24.84 -0.40 13.88
CA GLY A 132 -25.04 -1.78 14.33
C GLY A 132 -25.53 -1.87 15.79
N GLU A 133 -24.98 -1.06 16.69
CA GLU A 133 -25.43 -0.95 18.08
C GLU A 133 -26.89 -0.48 18.17
N LEU A 134 -27.29 0.51 17.36
CA LEU A 134 -28.68 0.95 17.28
C LEU A 134 -29.59 -0.14 16.70
N ASN A 135 -29.13 -0.84 15.66
CA ASN A 135 -29.85 -1.94 15.02
C ASN A 135 -30.18 -3.03 16.05
N ASP A 136 -29.22 -3.43 16.88
CA ASP A 136 -29.44 -4.45 17.93
C ASP A 136 -30.56 -4.07 18.91
N THR A 137 -30.83 -2.78 19.12
CA THR A 137 -31.90 -2.32 20.01
C THR A 137 -33.30 -2.44 19.41
N VAL A 138 -33.42 -2.50 18.08
CA VAL A 138 -34.69 -2.66 17.35
C VAL A 138 -34.85 -4.06 16.78
N LYS A 139 -33.74 -4.78 16.59
CA LYS A 139 -33.66 -6.12 16.03
C LYS A 139 -34.62 -7.07 16.74
N ASN A 140 -35.41 -7.80 15.94
CA ASN A 140 -36.43 -8.78 16.36
C ASN A 140 -37.73 -8.19 16.92
N LYS A 141 -37.91 -6.86 16.95
CA LYS A 141 -39.20 -6.26 17.28
C LYS A 141 -40.11 -6.26 16.06
N ARG A 142 -41.31 -6.82 16.20
CA ARG A 142 -42.26 -6.99 15.08
C ARG A 142 -43.12 -5.75 14.78
N ASP A 143 -42.89 -4.63 15.47
CA ASP A 143 -43.71 -3.43 15.29
C ASP A 143 -43.23 -2.56 14.10
N SER A 144 -44.17 -1.83 13.50
CA SER A 144 -43.92 -1.03 12.29
C SER A 144 -42.84 0.04 12.48
N PHE A 145 -42.71 0.61 13.69
CA PHE A 145 -41.66 1.56 14.00
C PHE A 145 -40.27 0.92 13.92
N SER A 146 -40.10 -0.26 14.52
CA SER A 146 -38.81 -0.96 14.51
C SER A 146 -38.40 -1.36 13.09
N LYS A 147 -39.34 -1.86 12.27
CA LYS A 147 -39.08 -2.17 10.85
C LYS A 147 -38.60 -0.96 10.05
N ARG A 148 -39.27 0.19 10.20
CA ARG A 148 -38.85 1.43 9.54
C ARG A 148 -37.43 1.84 9.96
N VAL A 149 -37.10 1.71 11.25
CA VAL A 149 -35.76 2.03 11.75
C VAL A 149 -34.71 1.08 11.17
N GLU A 150 -35.00 -0.23 11.09
CA GLU A 150 -34.11 -1.22 10.45
C GLU A 150 -33.85 -0.89 8.97
N GLU A 151 -34.90 -0.55 8.21
CA GLU A 151 -34.79 -0.13 6.80
C GLU A 151 -33.93 1.13 6.64
N ASP A 152 -34.13 2.12 7.51
CA ASP A 152 -33.35 3.36 7.54
C ASP A 152 -31.87 3.09 7.84
N ILE A 153 -31.58 2.24 8.84
CA ILE A 153 -30.21 1.85 9.20
C ILE A 153 -29.55 1.09 8.05
N PHE A 154 -30.27 0.17 7.40
CA PHE A 154 -29.75 -0.58 6.26
C PHE A 154 -29.36 0.34 5.10
N SER A 155 -30.21 1.30 4.75
CA SER A 155 -29.91 2.29 3.71
C SER A 155 -28.69 3.14 4.04
N ASP A 156 -28.56 3.61 5.28
CA ASP A 156 -27.41 4.41 5.70
C ASP A 156 -26.12 3.57 5.72
N ASN A 157 -26.21 2.29 6.10
CA ASN A 157 -25.09 1.36 6.10
C ASN A 157 -24.54 1.12 4.69
N LEU A 158 -25.43 0.96 3.70
CA LEU A 158 -25.04 0.87 2.29
C LEU A 158 -24.28 2.13 1.83
N CYS A 159 -24.78 3.32 2.20
CA CYS A 159 -24.10 4.57 1.88
C CYS A 159 -22.69 4.65 2.51
N ILE A 160 -22.53 4.16 3.75
CA ILE A 160 -21.23 4.09 4.41
C ILE A 160 -20.27 3.13 3.66
N GLU A 161 -20.74 1.97 3.22
CA GLU A 161 -19.92 1.01 2.46
C GLU A 161 -19.51 1.57 1.09
N GLU A 162 -20.40 2.28 0.41
CA GLU A 162 -20.07 3.02 -0.82
C GLU A 162 -19.00 4.09 -0.57
N CYS A 163 -19.10 4.83 0.55
CA CYS A 163 -18.08 5.81 0.93
C CYS A 163 -16.73 5.16 1.22
N LYS A 164 -16.70 4.02 1.93
CA LYS A 164 -15.46 3.28 2.18
C LYS A 164 -14.81 2.79 0.90
N SER A 165 -15.62 2.33 -0.05
CA SER A 165 -15.15 1.86 -1.35
C SER A 165 -14.60 3.00 -2.20
N SER A 166 -15.19 4.20 -2.11
CA SER A 166 -14.74 5.36 -2.90
C SER A 166 -13.44 5.97 -2.39
N ILE A 167 -13.09 5.77 -1.11
CA ILE A 167 -11.84 6.28 -0.52
C ILE A 167 -10.64 5.34 -0.67
N ASP A 168 -10.82 4.19 -1.30
CA ASP A 168 -9.71 3.35 -1.70
C ASP A 168 -8.94 4.03 -2.84
N LEU A 169 -7.69 4.44 -2.55
CA LEU A 169 -6.87 5.22 -3.46
C LEU A 169 -6.18 4.36 -4.53
N GLY A 170 -6.25 3.03 -4.42
CA GLY A 170 -5.43 2.12 -5.21
C GLY A 170 -3.94 2.24 -4.83
N GLU A 171 -3.39 1.19 -4.25
CA GLU A 171 -1.96 1.19 -3.93
C GLU A 171 -1.14 1.08 -5.23
N VAL A 172 -0.12 1.93 -5.37
CA VAL A 172 0.83 1.83 -6.48
C VAL A 172 2.20 1.70 -5.85
N SER A 173 2.78 0.50 -5.95
CA SER A 173 4.17 0.24 -5.61
C SER A 173 5.09 0.64 -6.75
N PHE A 174 6.26 1.17 -6.39
CA PHE A 174 7.35 1.50 -7.30
C PHE A 174 8.52 0.52 -7.20
N GLY A 175 8.38 -0.61 -6.52
CA GLY A 175 9.49 -1.53 -6.30
C GLY A 175 10.05 -2.14 -7.59
N GLU A 176 9.21 -2.45 -8.59
CA GLU A 176 9.69 -2.87 -9.93
C GLU A 176 10.51 -1.76 -10.60
N GLN A 177 10.08 -0.50 -10.49
CA GLN A 177 10.81 0.65 -11.04
C GLN A 177 12.18 0.83 -10.36
N ILE A 178 12.26 0.56 -9.05
CA ILE A 178 13.53 0.51 -8.32
C ILE A 178 14.41 -0.62 -8.88
N ARG A 179 13.88 -1.84 -9.08
CA ARG A 179 14.63 -2.97 -9.66
C ARG A 179 15.17 -2.62 -11.04
N VAL A 180 14.32 -2.07 -11.91
CA VAL A 180 14.70 -1.62 -13.26
C VAL A 180 15.81 -0.58 -13.19
N TRP A 181 15.76 0.38 -12.27
CA TRP A 181 16.84 1.35 -12.11
C TRP A 181 18.18 0.67 -11.80
N PHE A 182 18.20 -0.28 -10.86
CA PHE A 182 19.42 -1.01 -10.49
C PHE A 182 19.91 -2.00 -11.55
N ALA A 183 19.09 -2.34 -12.55
CA ALA A 183 19.55 -3.14 -13.69
C ALA A 183 20.57 -2.38 -14.57
N PHE A 184 20.54 -1.04 -14.53
CA PHE A 184 21.40 -0.19 -15.35
C PHE A 184 22.41 0.64 -14.54
N TYR A 185 22.13 0.89 -13.25
CA TYR A 185 22.89 1.81 -12.42
C TYR A 185 23.32 1.19 -11.08
N ARG A 186 24.39 1.74 -10.51
CA ARG A 186 24.82 1.52 -9.13
C ARG A 186 24.65 2.82 -8.35
N MET A 187 24.25 2.73 -7.09
CA MET A 187 24.04 3.90 -6.24
C MET A 187 25.24 4.10 -5.32
N LYS A 188 25.82 5.30 -5.29
CA LYS A 188 26.87 5.59 -4.31
C LYS A 188 26.28 5.70 -2.92
N LYS A 189 27.02 5.22 -1.92
CA LYS A 189 26.67 5.35 -0.51
C LYS A 189 26.29 6.77 -0.10
N THR A 190 27.07 7.76 -0.54
CA THR A 190 26.82 9.18 -0.23
C THR A 190 25.48 9.65 -0.81
N ASP A 191 25.15 9.22 -2.02
CA ASP A 191 23.90 9.58 -2.69
C ASP A 191 22.72 8.90 -1.97
N PHE A 192 22.85 7.61 -1.65
CA PHE A 192 21.86 6.88 -0.87
C PHE A 192 21.56 7.57 0.47
N LEU A 193 22.59 7.87 1.26
CA LEU A 193 22.45 8.50 2.57
C LEU A 193 21.85 9.92 2.48
N SER A 194 22.00 10.60 1.34
CA SER A 194 21.36 11.90 1.09
C SER A 194 19.86 11.78 0.77
N LEU A 195 19.44 10.64 0.22
CA LEU A 195 18.06 10.38 -0.24
C LEU A 195 17.14 9.93 0.89
N ILE A 196 17.68 9.35 1.95
CA ILE A 196 16.89 8.86 3.08
C ILE A 196 16.89 9.86 4.25
N THR A 197 15.94 9.68 5.16
CA THR A 197 16.01 10.29 6.49
C THR A 197 16.46 9.20 7.47
N LEU A 198 17.63 9.39 8.08
CA LEU A 198 18.22 8.40 8.99
C LEU A 198 17.49 8.34 10.33
N GLU A 199 17.37 7.13 10.89
CA GLU A 199 16.89 6.95 12.26
C GLU A 199 17.92 7.48 13.28
N LYS A 200 17.47 8.39 14.14
CA LYS A 200 18.29 9.10 15.15
C LYS A 200 17.87 8.80 16.58
N GLN A 201 16.74 8.13 16.79
CA GLN A 201 16.29 7.73 18.12
C GLN A 201 17.30 6.76 18.73
N LYS A 202 17.45 6.77 20.06
CA LYS A 202 18.40 5.86 20.74
C LYS A 202 17.98 4.39 20.63
N TYR A 203 16.69 4.14 20.50
CA TYR A 203 16.08 2.82 20.43
C TYR A 203 15.03 2.83 19.33
N TYR A 204 14.85 1.70 18.66
CA TYR A 204 13.73 1.44 17.76
C TYR A 204 12.44 1.18 18.57
N VAL A 205 11.30 1.12 17.88
CA VAL A 205 9.97 0.91 18.50
C VAL A 205 9.87 -0.45 19.22
N ASP A 206 10.66 -1.44 18.83
CA ASP A 206 10.77 -2.75 19.46
C ASP A 206 11.67 -2.75 20.72
N GLY A 207 12.33 -1.63 21.03
CA GLY A 207 13.23 -1.48 22.17
C GLY A 207 14.69 -1.82 21.88
N GLU A 208 15.04 -2.27 20.67
CA GLU A 208 16.41 -2.56 20.29
C GLU A 208 17.25 -1.27 20.16
N PRO A 209 18.54 -1.29 20.53
CA PRO A 209 19.41 -0.14 20.35
C PRO A 209 19.54 0.26 18.88
N ASN A 210 19.52 1.57 18.63
CA ASN A 210 19.78 2.09 17.29
C ASN A 210 21.17 1.65 16.80
N HIS A 211 21.18 0.95 15.67
CA HIS A 211 22.37 0.43 15.03
C HIS A 211 22.64 1.11 13.67
N THR A 212 21.96 2.20 13.35
CA THR A 212 22.11 2.99 12.10
C THR A 212 23.57 3.26 11.78
N ASN A 213 24.40 3.69 12.74
CA ASN A 213 25.82 3.95 12.48
C ASN A 213 26.59 2.67 12.08
N LYS A 214 26.30 1.53 12.73
CA LYS A 214 26.90 0.23 12.36
C LYS A 214 26.41 -0.23 11.00
N THR A 215 25.14 0.02 10.66
CA THR A 215 24.59 -0.25 9.34
C THR A 215 25.29 0.59 8.28
N ILE A 216 25.46 1.89 8.53
CA ILE A 216 26.19 2.79 7.63
C ILE A 216 27.61 2.29 7.38
N GLU A 217 28.34 1.83 8.40
CA GLU A 217 29.69 1.27 8.23
C GLU A 217 29.71 0.05 7.29
N LYS A 218 28.68 -0.79 7.32
CA LYS A 218 28.56 -2.00 6.49
C LYS A 218 28.11 -1.72 5.06
N ILE A 219 27.49 -0.57 4.79
CA ILE A 219 27.05 -0.21 3.43
C ILE A 219 28.28 -0.01 2.53
N PRO A 220 28.37 -0.70 1.38
CA PRO A 220 29.46 -0.55 0.43
C PRO A 220 29.43 0.84 -0.22
N ASP A 221 30.59 1.31 -0.69
CA ASP A 221 30.70 2.62 -1.35
C ASP A 221 29.85 2.73 -2.62
N GLU A 222 29.70 1.61 -3.34
CA GLU A 222 28.74 1.44 -4.44
C GLU A 222 27.78 0.30 -4.13
N MET A 223 26.49 0.58 -4.25
CA MET A 223 25.40 -0.33 -3.90
C MET A 223 24.74 -0.88 -5.18
N ASP A 224 24.57 -2.20 -5.25
CA ASP A 224 23.54 -2.83 -6.09
C ASP A 224 22.20 -2.88 -5.37
N TYR A 225 21.22 -3.42 -6.08
CA TYR A 225 19.90 -3.71 -5.57
C TYR A 225 19.91 -4.56 -4.29
N GLU A 226 20.76 -5.58 -4.19
CA GLU A 226 20.81 -6.45 -3.01
C GLU A 226 21.32 -5.69 -1.78
N ALA A 227 22.43 -4.95 -1.91
CA ALA A 227 22.92 -4.09 -0.84
C ALA A 227 21.91 -3.00 -0.46
N PHE A 228 21.19 -2.44 -1.44
CA PHE A 228 20.12 -1.47 -1.23
C PHE A 228 18.93 -2.07 -0.46
N GLN A 229 18.44 -3.23 -0.89
CA GLN A 229 17.35 -3.93 -0.24
C GLN A 229 17.73 -4.33 1.19
N GLN A 230 18.94 -4.85 1.41
CA GLN A 230 19.44 -5.18 2.74
C GLN A 230 19.41 -3.95 3.65
N ALA A 231 19.96 -2.82 3.20
CA ALA A 231 20.02 -1.59 4.00
C ALA A 231 18.63 -1.02 4.32
N VAL A 232 17.72 -0.99 3.35
CA VAL A 232 16.40 -0.37 3.50
C VAL A 232 15.42 -1.29 4.23
N PHE A 233 15.31 -2.54 3.80
CA PHE A 233 14.25 -3.45 4.23
C PHE A 233 14.65 -4.28 5.45
N VAL A 234 15.86 -4.86 5.45
CA VAL A 234 16.31 -5.76 6.51
C VAL A 234 16.86 -4.98 7.69
N GLU A 235 17.79 -4.06 7.43
CA GLU A 235 18.46 -3.26 8.48
C GLU A 235 17.65 -2.01 8.87
N LYS A 236 16.51 -1.75 8.21
CA LYS A 236 15.57 -0.66 8.50
C LYS A 236 16.29 0.67 8.82
N ILE A 237 17.15 1.13 7.92
CA ILE A 237 17.98 2.33 8.14
C ILE A 237 17.19 3.65 8.12
N GLU A 238 16.03 3.66 7.45
CA GLU A 238 15.15 4.82 7.39
C GLU A 238 14.41 5.04 8.72
N GLN A 239 14.24 6.31 9.10
CA GLN A 239 13.43 6.71 10.24
C GLN A 239 11.97 6.25 10.08
N ASP A 240 11.34 5.77 11.16
CA ASP A 240 9.99 5.19 11.12
C ASP A 240 8.92 6.13 10.55
N ASN A 241 9.01 7.43 10.85
CA ASN A 241 8.04 8.42 10.37
C ASN A 241 8.26 8.83 8.91
N ASP A 242 9.35 8.41 8.28
CA ASP A 242 9.79 8.85 6.96
C ASP A 242 10.54 7.74 6.21
N SER A 243 9.90 6.57 6.12
CA SER A 243 10.44 5.36 5.53
C SER A 243 9.83 5.03 4.16
N TYR A 244 9.91 5.96 3.23
CA TYR A 244 9.20 5.85 1.94
C TYR A 244 9.71 4.69 1.07
N LEU A 245 10.98 4.29 1.20
CA LEU A 245 11.54 3.15 0.45
C LEU A 245 11.10 1.84 1.10
N PHE A 246 11.18 1.73 2.43
CA PHE A 246 10.67 0.58 3.17
C PHE A 246 9.20 0.33 2.87
N ASP A 247 8.40 1.41 2.82
CA ASP A 247 6.97 1.33 2.49
C ASP A 247 6.75 0.66 1.12
N GLN A 248 7.62 0.87 0.12
CA GLN A 248 7.51 0.19 -1.20
C GLN A 248 7.68 -1.33 -1.10
N PHE A 249 8.67 -1.78 -0.31
CA PHE A 249 8.89 -3.21 -0.09
C PHE A 249 7.73 -3.84 0.70
N MET A 250 7.19 -3.12 1.68
CA MET A 250 6.02 -3.58 2.43
C MET A 250 4.78 -3.71 1.54
N SER A 251 4.55 -2.77 0.61
CA SER A 251 3.44 -2.88 -0.36
C SER A 251 3.56 -4.17 -1.18
N GLU A 252 4.76 -4.51 -1.69
CA GLU A 252 4.97 -5.77 -2.42
C GLU A 252 4.71 -7.01 -1.55
N VAL A 253 5.14 -6.98 -0.29
CA VAL A 253 4.87 -8.07 0.67
C VAL A 253 3.38 -8.22 0.92
N MET A 254 2.66 -7.11 1.12
CA MET A 254 1.21 -7.14 1.34
C MET A 254 0.46 -7.62 0.10
N GLU A 255 0.82 -7.17 -1.11
CA GLU A 255 0.25 -7.68 -2.36
C GLU A 255 0.48 -9.19 -2.52
N TYR A 256 1.69 -9.67 -2.18
CA TYR A 256 1.98 -11.10 -2.21
C TYR A 256 1.11 -11.86 -1.21
N MET A 257 0.90 -11.31 -0.01
CA MET A 257 0.04 -11.90 1.03
C MET A 257 -1.42 -12.00 0.57
N ASP A 258 -1.95 -10.95 -0.07
CA ASP A 258 -3.32 -10.92 -0.57
C ASP A 258 -3.53 -11.93 -1.71
N ARG A 259 -2.55 -12.06 -2.62
CA ARG A 259 -2.58 -13.04 -3.72
C ARG A 259 -2.36 -14.48 -3.24
N ASN A 260 -1.75 -14.69 -2.08
CA ASN A 260 -1.46 -16.00 -1.53
C ASN A 260 -2.03 -16.13 -0.10
N PRO A 261 -3.36 -16.25 0.06
CA PRO A 261 -3.98 -16.46 1.37
C PRO A 261 -3.44 -17.76 2.00
N GLY A 262 -2.57 -17.61 3.01
CA GLY A 262 -1.87 -18.72 3.67
C GLY A 262 -0.36 -18.84 3.37
N GLY A 263 0.19 -18.05 2.44
CA GLY A 263 1.62 -17.98 2.11
C GLY A 263 2.48 -17.56 3.31
N MET A 264 2.06 -16.50 4.01
CA MET A 264 2.63 -16.13 5.32
C MET A 264 2.40 -17.20 6.39
N SER A 265 1.26 -17.92 6.39
CA SER A 265 1.10 -19.04 7.34
C SER A 265 2.14 -20.12 7.09
N ASN A 266 2.51 -20.39 5.84
CA ASN A 266 3.51 -21.40 5.50
C ASN A 266 4.92 -20.92 5.86
N MET A 267 5.26 -19.66 5.53
CA MET A 267 6.54 -19.05 5.91
C MET A 267 6.67 -18.87 7.44
N PHE A 268 5.63 -18.42 8.14
CA PHE A 268 5.58 -18.37 9.61
C PHE A 268 5.61 -19.78 10.23
N LYS A 269 4.98 -20.78 9.60
CA LYS A 269 5.07 -22.18 10.06
C LYS A 269 6.48 -22.73 9.93
N GLU A 270 7.19 -22.36 8.87
CA GLU A 270 8.60 -22.73 8.67
C GLU A 270 9.53 -22.02 9.65
N VAL A 271 9.30 -20.73 9.93
CA VAL A 271 10.19 -19.91 10.77
C VAL A 271 9.89 -20.02 12.27
N PHE A 272 8.62 -20.06 12.67
CA PHE A 272 8.16 -19.99 14.06
C PHE A 272 7.43 -21.26 14.55
N GLY A 273 7.28 -22.29 13.70
CA GLY A 273 6.53 -23.51 14.02
C GLY A 273 5.01 -23.34 13.90
N ASN A 274 4.22 -24.31 14.39
CA ASN A 274 2.74 -24.26 14.30
C ASN A 274 2.14 -23.16 15.20
N VAL A 275 2.19 -21.91 14.74
CA VAL A 275 1.50 -20.78 15.38
C VAL A 275 -0.02 -20.94 15.15
N PRO A 276 -0.88 -20.78 16.17
CA PRO A 276 -2.32 -20.83 16.00
C PRO A 276 -2.78 -19.69 15.08
N THR A 277 -3.32 -20.01 13.92
CA THR A 277 -4.00 -19.04 13.05
C THR A 277 -5.51 -19.09 13.31
N TYR A 278 -6.22 -18.00 13.02
CA TYR A 278 -7.66 -17.90 13.22
C TYR A 278 -8.32 -17.41 11.94
N ASN A 279 -9.44 -18.03 11.57
CA ASN A 279 -10.39 -17.51 10.60
C ASN A 279 -11.37 -16.61 11.33
N VAL A 280 -11.63 -15.43 10.77
CA VAL A 280 -12.47 -14.41 11.38
C VAL A 280 -13.64 -14.11 10.44
N SER A 281 -14.85 -14.05 10.99
CA SER A 281 -16.08 -13.66 10.29
C SER A 281 -16.60 -12.34 10.87
N THR A 282 -17.14 -11.47 10.03
CA THR A 282 -17.76 -10.19 10.42
C THR A 282 -19.22 -10.11 10.00
N ASP A 283 -20.04 -9.30 10.70
CA ASP A 283 -21.40 -8.95 10.26
C ASP A 283 -21.42 -7.80 9.24
N GLU A 284 -22.62 -7.44 8.79
CA GLU A 284 -22.89 -6.31 7.88
C GLU A 284 -22.48 -4.92 8.43
N PHE A 285 -22.09 -4.83 9.70
CA PHE A 285 -21.57 -3.63 10.35
C PHE A 285 -20.06 -3.72 10.65
N GLY A 286 -19.37 -4.73 10.09
CA GLY A 286 -17.95 -4.94 10.30
C GLY A 286 -17.57 -5.43 11.70
N ARG A 287 -18.54 -5.92 12.50
CA ARG A 287 -18.30 -6.43 13.86
C ARG A 287 -17.97 -7.92 13.81
N LEU A 288 -17.01 -8.35 14.63
CA LEU A 288 -16.60 -9.75 14.75
C LEU A 288 -17.79 -10.62 15.20
N THR A 289 -18.19 -11.58 14.37
CA THR A 289 -19.25 -12.54 14.69
C THR A 289 -18.69 -13.89 15.10
N GLU A 290 -17.56 -14.28 14.53
CA GLU A 290 -16.94 -15.57 14.80
C GLU A 290 -15.43 -15.53 14.65
N VAL A 291 -14.73 -16.22 15.55
CA VAL A 291 -13.29 -16.47 15.48
C VAL A 291 -13.08 -17.97 15.60
N ARG A 292 -12.73 -18.64 14.51
CA ARG A 292 -12.46 -20.08 14.47
C ARG A 292 -10.96 -20.33 14.37
N PRO A 293 -10.35 -21.17 15.23
CA PRO A 293 -8.97 -21.59 15.03
C PRO A 293 -8.84 -22.33 13.69
N THR A 294 -7.89 -21.94 12.86
CA THR A 294 -7.52 -22.71 11.67
C THR A 294 -6.76 -23.95 12.17
N LYS A 295 -7.31 -25.16 11.96
CA LYS A 295 -6.64 -26.39 12.39
C LYS A 295 -5.26 -26.51 11.71
N PRO A 296 -4.17 -26.78 12.45
CA PRO A 296 -2.88 -27.03 11.85
C PRO A 296 -2.95 -28.28 10.96
N ALA A 297 -2.38 -28.19 9.76
CA ALA A 297 -2.14 -29.37 8.93
C ALA A 297 -0.99 -30.16 9.57
N LEU A 298 -1.31 -31.09 10.47
CA LEU A 298 -0.33 -32.01 11.06
C LEU A 298 0.14 -32.97 9.97
N LYS A 299 1.41 -32.85 9.53
CA LYS A 299 2.07 -33.93 8.77
C LYS A 299 2.35 -35.08 9.72
N VAL A 300 1.76 -36.23 9.46
CA VAL A 300 2.10 -37.48 10.17
C VAL A 300 3.51 -37.86 9.75
N VAL A 301 4.48 -37.72 10.65
CA VAL A 301 5.81 -38.29 10.46
C VAL A 301 5.70 -39.79 10.76
N SER A 302 5.73 -40.61 9.72
CA SER A 302 5.86 -42.06 9.88
C SER A 302 7.26 -42.36 10.38
N ASN A 303 7.39 -42.65 11.69
CA ASN A 303 8.61 -43.22 12.25
C ASN A 303 8.77 -44.65 11.72
N LYS A 304 9.34 -44.81 10.52
CA LYS A 304 10.06 -46.04 10.19
C LYS A 304 11.29 -46.07 11.08
N ARG A 305 11.24 -46.89 12.13
CA ARG A 305 12.46 -47.35 12.81
C ARG A 305 13.25 -48.15 11.78
N GLU A 306 14.27 -47.55 11.21
CA GLU A 306 15.42 -48.28 10.70
C GLU A 306 16.15 -48.85 11.93
N GLY A 307 15.76 -50.07 12.34
CA GLY A 307 16.62 -50.98 13.10
C GLY A 307 17.20 -51.93 12.06
N ALA A 308 18.49 -51.75 11.73
CA ALA A 308 19.61 -52.40 12.39
C ALA A 308 19.80 -53.83 11.87
N GLU A 309 20.92 -53.98 11.19
CA GLU A 309 21.53 -55.20 10.67
C GLU A 309 21.48 -56.36 11.67
N SER A 310 21.18 -57.54 11.13
CA SER A 310 21.82 -58.81 11.49
C SER A 310 21.59 -59.80 10.36
#